data_AF-A0A0Q7TEP8-F1
#
_entry.id   AF-A0A0Q7TEP8-F1
#
_cell.length_a   1.000
_cell.length_b   1.000
_cell.length_c   1.000
_cell.angle_alpha   90.00
_cell.angle_beta   90.00
_cell.angle_gamma   90.00
#
_symmetry.space_group_name_H-M   'P 1'
#
loop_
_entity.id
_entity.type
_entity.pdbx_description
1 polymer ?
#
loop_
_entity_poly.entity_id
_entity_poly.type
_entity_poly.pdbx_seq_one_letter_code
_entity_poly.pdbx_strand_id
1 'polypeptide(L)'
;MRRKRSRTIDVEEGESYYVSMTDMMVGVIFIFIIMLSYFAFEFRSSTAKLATAKHPETAALLQTAANLQPKTADIEIDYGAQVLCVPEATLSESGQGAAGERRCFAYSPPKPSALTASAIDAQKLLMQALDADLRDARVPITGDPSGGSLNFRADQLFVAGTAALSPDGQRIAGDVAQILMRRLPCLGYGVAAEADCEAGPKLAVANVVSQTNLDIFSTEGQQAATLALQRAVALHQALTAAQPGLASLRNAPTGQAGSQPLLRVASVGQSQEGASKVGDDQTVSIQFQMGS
;
A
#
# COMPACT_ATOMS: atom_id res chain seq x y z
N MET A 1 45.98 -88.39 0.63
CA MET A 1 44.74 -87.91 -0.03
C MET A 1 44.24 -86.67 0.69
N ARG A 2 44.02 -85.59 -0.06
CA ARG A 2 43.77 -84.22 0.41
C ARG A 2 42.31 -83.90 0.07
N ARG A 3 41.44 -83.63 1.06
CA ARG A 3 40.15 -82.95 0.80
C ARG A 3 39.78 -82.02 1.97
N LYS A 4 39.92 -80.74 1.61
CA LYS A 4 39.67 -79.44 2.23
C LYS A 4 38.61 -79.36 3.34
N ARG A 5 39.00 -78.75 4.47
CA ARG A 5 38.17 -77.77 5.22
C ARG A 5 37.78 -76.62 4.29
N SER A 6 36.51 -76.19 4.24
CA SER A 6 36.13 -74.82 3.85
C SER A 6 34.62 -74.52 4.00
N ARG A 7 34.34 -73.46 4.78
CA ARG A 7 33.26 -72.44 4.67
C ARG A 7 31.80 -72.80 5.01
N THR A 8 31.35 -72.39 6.20
CA THR A 8 29.96 -71.99 6.52
C THR A 8 29.91 -71.16 7.83
N ILE A 9 30.57 -70.01 7.92
CA ILE A 9 30.42 -69.09 9.09
C ILE A 9 30.18 -67.62 8.68
N ASP A 10 30.62 -67.17 7.49
CA ASP A 10 30.54 -65.74 7.10
C ASP A 10 29.18 -65.24 6.53
N VAL A 11 28.08 -66.01 6.57
CA VAL A 11 26.80 -65.62 5.92
C VAL A 11 25.72 -65.14 6.91
N GLU A 12 25.69 -65.64 8.15
CA GLU A 12 24.63 -65.28 9.13
C GLU A 12 24.80 -63.89 9.76
N GLU A 13 26.03 -63.38 9.95
CA GLU A 13 26.26 -62.04 10.53
C GLU A 13 25.82 -60.88 9.59
N GLY A 14 25.83 -61.12 8.28
CA GLY A 14 25.39 -60.13 7.30
C GLY A 14 23.88 -59.91 7.31
N GLU A 15 23.08 -60.98 7.42
CA GLU A 15 21.62 -60.89 7.40
C GLU A 15 21.07 -60.17 8.64
N SER A 16 21.64 -60.44 9.82
CA SER A 16 21.23 -59.75 11.06
C SER A 16 21.60 -58.26 11.04
N TYR A 17 22.72 -57.90 10.43
CA TYR A 17 23.11 -56.50 10.26
C TYR A 17 22.16 -55.74 9.32
N TYR A 18 21.75 -56.33 8.19
CA TYR A 18 20.77 -55.70 7.30
C TYR A 18 19.39 -55.57 7.94
N VAL A 19 18.96 -56.55 8.73
CA VAL A 19 17.71 -56.46 9.51
C VAL A 19 17.78 -55.33 10.53
N SER A 20 18.88 -55.20 11.27
CA SER A 20 19.04 -54.13 12.27
C SER A 20 19.20 -52.73 11.63
N MET A 21 19.86 -52.64 10.48
CA MET A 21 20.04 -51.39 9.74
C MET A 21 18.73 -50.90 9.10
N THR A 22 17.91 -51.83 8.60
CA THR A 22 16.59 -51.51 8.05
C THR A 22 15.57 -51.17 9.13
N ASP A 23 15.60 -51.82 10.29
CA ASP A 23 14.72 -51.51 11.42
C ASP A 23 14.95 -50.08 11.96
N MET A 24 16.20 -49.64 12.07
CA MET A 24 16.51 -48.25 12.39
C MET A 24 16.02 -47.26 11.33
N MET A 25 16.21 -47.58 10.04
CA MET A 25 15.79 -46.67 8.96
C MET A 25 14.26 -46.55 8.89
N VAL A 26 13.54 -47.67 9.06
CA VAL A 26 12.07 -47.70 9.15
C VAL A 26 11.60 -46.89 10.36
N GLY A 27 12.28 -47.00 11.51
CA GLY A 27 11.99 -46.20 12.70
C GLY A 27 12.10 -44.69 12.46
N VAL A 28 13.16 -44.23 11.78
CA VAL A 28 13.34 -42.80 11.46
C VAL A 28 12.28 -42.31 10.47
N ILE A 29 11.95 -43.11 9.45
CA ILE A 29 10.88 -42.78 8.49
C ILE A 29 9.53 -42.69 9.21
N PHE A 30 9.26 -43.59 10.15
CA PHE A 30 8.00 -43.59 10.91
C PHE A 30 7.85 -42.32 11.77
N ILE A 31 8.91 -41.91 12.47
CA ILE A 31 8.93 -40.65 13.23
C ILE A 31 8.73 -39.45 12.30
N PHE A 32 9.36 -39.46 11.12
CA PHE A 32 9.24 -38.39 10.14
C PHE A 32 7.81 -38.27 9.58
N ILE A 33 7.15 -39.40 9.30
CA ILE A 33 5.75 -39.43 8.87
C ILE A 33 4.82 -38.90 9.98
N ILE A 34 5.07 -39.25 11.24
CA ILE A 34 4.30 -38.73 12.38
C ILE A 34 4.49 -37.21 12.51
N MET A 35 5.73 -36.71 12.43
CA MET A 35 6.02 -35.27 12.45
C MET A 35 5.34 -34.52 11.31
N LEU A 36 5.43 -35.03 10.07
CA LEU A 36 4.76 -34.41 8.92
C LEU A 36 3.24 -34.42 9.06
N SER A 37 2.67 -35.50 9.60
CA SER A 37 1.23 -35.59 9.85
C SER A 37 0.78 -34.60 10.92
N TYR A 38 1.55 -34.45 12.00
CA TYR A 38 1.30 -33.46 13.05
C TYR A 38 1.41 -32.03 12.50
N PHE A 39 2.45 -31.73 11.72
CA PHE A 39 2.61 -30.42 11.09
C PHE A 39 1.49 -30.13 10.09
N ALA A 40 1.08 -31.11 9.27
CA ALA A 40 -0.05 -30.96 8.35
C ALA A 40 -1.37 -30.74 9.09
N PHE A 41 -1.57 -31.41 10.23
CA PHE A 41 -2.73 -31.20 11.09
C PHE A 41 -2.73 -29.80 11.74
N GLU A 42 -1.59 -29.37 12.28
CA GLU A 42 -1.45 -28.05 12.93
C GLU A 42 -1.57 -26.91 11.91
N PHE A 43 -1.02 -27.10 10.71
CA PHE A 43 -1.17 -26.17 9.59
C PHE A 43 -2.63 -26.09 9.12
N ARG A 44 -3.35 -27.21 8.98
CA ARG A 44 -4.79 -27.22 8.69
C ARG A 44 -5.61 -26.55 9.78
N SER A 45 -5.30 -26.80 11.06
CA SER A 45 -5.96 -26.17 12.20
C SER A 45 -5.75 -24.65 12.22
N SER A 46 -4.51 -24.19 12.02
CA SER A 46 -4.17 -22.77 11.99
C SER A 46 -4.74 -22.05 10.77
N THR A 47 -4.70 -22.67 9.59
CA THR A 47 -5.33 -22.11 8.37
C THR A 47 -6.86 -22.12 8.47
N ALA A 48 -7.48 -23.15 9.06
CA ALA A 48 -8.90 -23.17 9.31
C ALA A 48 -9.31 -22.05 10.28
N LYS A 49 -8.54 -21.80 11.35
CA LYS A 49 -8.76 -20.69 12.28
C LYS A 49 -8.56 -19.31 11.62
N LEU A 50 -7.55 -19.14 10.76
CA LEU A 50 -7.36 -17.90 10.01
C LEU A 50 -8.45 -17.68 8.95
N ALA A 51 -8.92 -18.73 8.28
CA ALA A 51 -10.00 -18.66 7.30
C ALA A 51 -11.36 -18.41 7.97
N THR A 52 -11.65 -19.05 9.10
CA THR A 52 -12.86 -18.81 9.91
C THR A 52 -12.79 -17.51 10.71
N ALA A 53 -11.63 -16.89 10.93
CA ALA A 53 -11.55 -15.54 11.49
C ALA A 53 -11.89 -14.45 10.46
N LYS A 54 -11.76 -14.71 9.16
CA LYS A 54 -12.08 -13.74 8.09
C LYS A 54 -13.54 -13.75 7.64
N HIS A 55 -14.30 -14.81 7.95
CA HIS A 55 -15.58 -15.08 7.27
C HIS A 55 -16.90 -15.11 8.07
N PRO A 56 -16.98 -14.93 9.39
CA PRO A 56 -18.26 -14.93 10.08
C PRO A 56 -19.00 -13.61 9.81
N GLU A 57 -18.27 -12.49 9.76
CA GLU A 57 -18.85 -11.19 9.38
C GLU A 57 -19.24 -11.13 7.90
N THR A 58 -18.41 -11.67 6.99
CA THR A 58 -18.75 -11.66 5.55
C THR A 58 -19.92 -12.59 5.22
N ALA A 59 -20.05 -13.74 5.88
CA ALA A 59 -21.19 -14.64 5.71
C ALA A 59 -22.49 -14.03 6.29
N ALA A 60 -22.41 -13.39 7.45
CA ALA A 60 -23.54 -12.67 8.03
C ALA A 60 -23.99 -11.50 7.13
N LEU A 61 -23.04 -10.72 6.60
CA LEU A 61 -23.33 -9.64 5.65
C LEU A 61 -23.93 -10.15 4.33
N LEU A 62 -23.45 -11.28 3.79
CA LEU A 62 -23.99 -11.89 2.58
C LEU A 62 -25.41 -12.45 2.77
N GLN A 63 -25.70 -13.06 3.92
CA GLN A 63 -27.07 -13.49 4.28
C GLN A 63 -28.01 -12.30 4.48
N THR A 64 -27.50 -11.19 5.03
CA THR A 64 -28.27 -9.96 5.15
C THR A 64 -28.55 -9.38 3.76
N ALA A 65 -27.53 -9.33 2.88
CA ALA A 65 -27.65 -8.80 1.52
C ALA A 65 -28.60 -9.61 0.61
N ALA A 66 -28.63 -10.95 0.76
CA ALA A 66 -29.54 -11.80 -0.01
C ALA A 66 -31.04 -11.58 0.32
N ASN A 67 -31.34 -10.99 1.49
CA ASN A 67 -32.69 -10.65 1.92
C ASN A 67 -33.06 -9.17 1.69
N LEU A 68 -32.14 -8.36 1.15
CA LEU A 68 -32.43 -6.96 0.85
C LEU A 68 -33.19 -6.86 -0.48
N GLN A 69 -34.41 -6.32 -0.43
CA GLN A 69 -35.12 -5.90 -1.63
C GLN A 69 -34.59 -4.53 -2.10
N PRO A 70 -34.21 -4.38 -3.38
CA PRO A 70 -33.76 -3.10 -3.90
C PRO A 70 -34.94 -2.11 -3.90
N LYS A 71 -34.78 -1.00 -3.16
CA LYS A 71 -35.69 0.15 -3.20
C LYS A 71 -34.96 1.31 -3.86
N THR A 72 -35.59 1.93 -4.85
CA THR A 72 -35.12 3.18 -5.44
C THR A 72 -35.42 4.33 -4.49
N ALA A 73 -34.40 5.09 -4.09
CA ALA A 73 -34.54 6.27 -3.24
C ALA A 73 -33.72 7.42 -3.82
N ASP A 74 -34.29 8.62 -3.80
CA ASP A 74 -33.55 9.85 -4.11
C ASP A 74 -32.64 10.17 -2.92
N ILE A 75 -31.33 10.10 -3.16
CA ILE A 75 -30.30 10.33 -2.15
C ILE A 75 -29.47 11.56 -2.48
N GLU A 76 -29.08 12.30 -1.44
CA GLU A 76 -28.16 13.42 -1.54
C GLU A 76 -26.82 13.01 -0.94
N ILE A 77 -25.75 13.10 -1.74
CA ILE A 77 -24.40 12.69 -1.35
C ILE A 77 -23.51 13.93 -1.28
N ASP A 78 -23.02 14.25 -0.08
CA ASP A 78 -21.95 15.21 0.11
C ASP A 78 -20.60 14.47 0.14
N TYR A 79 -19.88 14.55 -0.98
CA TYR A 79 -18.55 13.94 -1.13
C TYR A 79 -17.46 14.69 -0.34
N GLY A 80 -17.66 15.96 0.00
CA GLY A 80 -16.72 16.76 0.78
C GLY A 80 -16.80 16.41 2.27
N ALA A 81 -18.03 16.22 2.78
CA ALA A 81 -18.27 15.83 4.17
C ALA A 81 -18.23 14.30 4.41
N GLN A 82 -18.19 13.49 3.35
CA GLN A 82 -18.34 12.02 3.42
C GLN A 82 -19.65 11.59 4.09
N VAL A 83 -20.72 12.32 3.82
CA VAL A 83 -22.04 12.10 4.40
C VAL A 83 -23.06 11.80 3.31
N LEU A 84 -23.81 10.72 3.50
CA LEU A 84 -24.97 10.33 2.68
C LEU A 84 -26.23 10.62 3.49
N CYS A 85 -27.09 11.51 3.00
CA CYS A 85 -28.36 11.80 3.65
C CYS A 85 -29.52 11.17 2.88
N VAL A 86 -30.38 10.46 3.62
CA VAL A 86 -31.52 9.71 3.10
C VAL A 86 -32.80 10.22 3.78
N PRO A 87 -33.88 10.52 3.04
CA PRO A 87 -35.14 10.95 3.65
C PRO A 87 -35.70 9.89 4.61
N GLU A 88 -36.14 10.30 5.81
CA GLU A 88 -36.69 9.40 6.85
C GLU A 88 -37.88 8.57 6.32
N ALA A 89 -38.66 9.15 5.41
CA ALA A 89 -39.77 8.48 4.72
C ALA A 89 -39.34 7.25 3.92
N THR A 90 -38.09 7.19 3.45
CA THR A 90 -37.56 6.03 2.71
C THR A 90 -36.94 4.97 3.62
N LEU A 91 -36.62 5.32 4.87
CA LEU A 91 -36.01 4.43 5.87
C LEU A 91 -37.03 3.74 6.77
N SER A 92 -38.27 4.26 6.83
CA SER A 92 -39.33 3.76 7.71
C SER A 92 -40.26 2.81 6.95
N GLU A 93 -40.45 1.57 7.42
CA GLU A 93 -41.39 0.61 6.80
C GLU A 93 -42.84 1.12 6.77
N SER A 94 -43.21 1.96 7.74
CA SER A 94 -44.53 2.56 7.90
C SER A 94 -44.66 3.96 7.31
N GLY A 95 -43.60 4.54 6.73
CA GLY A 95 -43.62 5.87 6.10
C GLY A 95 -43.93 7.05 7.04
N GLN A 96 -43.93 6.84 8.37
CA GLN A 96 -44.32 7.86 9.37
C GLN A 96 -43.16 8.78 9.79
N GLY A 97 -42.26 9.12 8.87
CA GLY A 97 -41.27 10.18 9.09
C GLY A 97 -41.91 11.55 8.91
N ALA A 98 -41.58 12.53 9.76
CA ALA A 98 -42.00 13.90 9.54
C ALA A 98 -41.46 14.39 8.18
N ALA A 99 -42.32 15.03 7.37
CA ALA A 99 -41.91 15.56 6.08
C ALA A 99 -40.74 16.55 6.25
N GLY A 100 -39.58 16.22 5.68
CA GLY A 100 -38.37 17.03 5.76
C GLY A 100 -37.28 16.47 6.68
N GLU A 101 -37.56 15.43 7.46
CA GLU A 101 -36.55 14.79 8.30
C GLU A 101 -35.63 13.88 7.44
N ARG A 102 -34.32 14.03 7.62
CA ARG A 102 -33.29 13.30 6.88
C ARG A 102 -32.34 12.65 7.87
N ARG A 103 -32.01 11.38 7.62
CA ARG A 103 -30.95 10.70 8.35
C ARG A 103 -29.69 10.68 7.53
N CYS A 104 -28.62 11.14 8.15
CA CYS A 104 -27.33 11.26 7.52
C CYS A 104 -26.38 10.19 8.09
N PHE A 105 -25.73 9.46 7.20
CA PHE A 105 -24.80 8.39 7.51
C PHE A 105 -23.42 8.78 7.02
N ALA A 106 -22.41 8.62 7.87
CA ALA A 106 -21.03 8.68 7.41
C ALA A 106 -20.77 7.47 6.51
N TYR A 107 -20.26 7.70 5.31
CA TYR A 107 -19.87 6.63 4.42
C TYR A 107 -18.37 6.70 4.14
N SER A 108 -17.74 5.54 4.08
CA SER A 108 -16.41 5.42 3.49
C SER A 108 -16.62 4.97 2.05
N PRO A 109 -16.17 5.74 1.03
CA PRO A 109 -16.31 5.29 -0.35
C PRO A 109 -15.63 3.91 -0.48
N PRO A 110 -16.20 2.98 -1.27
CA PRO A 110 -15.52 1.74 -1.56
C PRO A 110 -14.13 2.06 -2.08
N LYS A 111 -13.11 1.46 -1.45
CA LYS A 111 -11.71 1.56 -1.87
C LYS A 111 -11.69 1.29 -3.39
N PRO A 112 -11.00 2.11 -4.21
CA PRO A 112 -11.01 1.94 -5.66
C PRO A 112 -10.73 0.47 -5.99
N SER A 113 -11.55 -0.09 -6.89
CA SER A 113 -11.56 -1.49 -7.29
C SER A 113 -10.14 -2.03 -7.44
N ALA A 114 -9.93 -3.29 -7.03
CA ALA A 114 -8.65 -3.99 -7.18
C ALA A 114 -7.96 -3.59 -8.48
N LEU A 115 -6.76 -3.01 -8.37
CA LEU A 115 -5.95 -2.58 -9.51
C LEU A 115 -5.88 -3.73 -10.52
N THR A 116 -6.11 -3.42 -11.78
CA THR A 116 -5.94 -4.39 -12.87
C THR A 116 -4.48 -4.90 -12.86
N ALA A 117 -4.27 -6.15 -13.31
CA ALA A 117 -2.91 -6.71 -13.37
C ALA A 117 -1.96 -5.78 -14.17
N SER A 118 -2.47 -5.16 -15.24
CA SER A 118 -1.74 -4.17 -16.02
C SER A 118 -1.39 -2.90 -15.24
N ALA A 119 -2.27 -2.42 -14.35
CA ALA A 119 -1.98 -1.26 -13.50
C ALA A 119 -0.92 -1.57 -12.44
N ILE A 120 -0.91 -2.80 -11.89
CA ILE A 120 0.15 -3.27 -10.97
C ILE A 120 1.49 -3.33 -11.69
N ASP A 121 1.52 -3.91 -12.90
CA ASP A 121 2.74 -4.00 -13.71
C ASP A 121 3.24 -2.61 -14.12
N ALA A 122 2.33 -1.71 -14.52
CA ALA A 122 2.68 -0.33 -14.85
C ALA A 122 3.23 0.44 -13.65
N GLN A 123 2.66 0.25 -12.45
CA GLN A 123 3.20 0.85 -11.22
C GLN A 123 4.61 0.36 -10.94
N LYS A 124 4.84 -0.95 -11.07
CA LYS A 124 6.16 -1.56 -10.86
C LYS A 124 7.19 -1.03 -11.87
N LEU A 125 6.84 -0.97 -13.16
CA LEU A 125 7.71 -0.42 -14.19
C LEU A 125 8.05 1.05 -13.95
N LEU A 126 7.06 1.86 -13.54
CA LEU A 126 7.29 3.25 -13.17
C LEU A 126 8.27 3.36 -11.99
N MET A 127 8.07 2.58 -10.92
CA MET A 127 8.95 2.63 -9.75
C MET A 127 10.37 2.19 -10.07
N GLN A 128 10.54 1.17 -10.92
CA GLN A 128 11.87 0.74 -11.39
C GLN A 128 12.56 1.83 -12.21
N ALA A 129 11.82 2.48 -13.11
CA ALA A 129 12.35 3.57 -13.93
C ALA A 129 12.75 4.79 -13.09
N LEU A 130 11.91 5.18 -12.12
CA LEU A 130 12.21 6.28 -11.21
C LEU A 130 13.41 5.97 -10.30
N ASP A 131 13.50 4.76 -9.75
CA ASP A 131 14.64 4.35 -8.92
C ASP A 131 15.96 4.43 -9.72
N ALA A 132 15.97 3.92 -10.95
CA ALA A 132 17.13 4.00 -11.82
C ALA A 132 17.55 5.47 -12.11
N ASP A 133 16.59 6.32 -12.51
CA ASP A 133 16.88 7.72 -12.81
C ASP A 133 17.36 8.49 -11.57
N LEU A 134 16.80 8.21 -10.39
CA LEU A 134 17.20 8.84 -9.13
C LEU A 134 18.60 8.42 -8.69
N ARG A 135 18.96 7.15 -8.89
CA ARG A 135 20.32 6.65 -8.65
C ARG A 135 21.33 7.32 -9.57
N ASP A 136 21.01 7.45 -10.85
CA ASP A 136 21.87 8.11 -11.83
C ASP A 136 22.08 9.60 -11.49
N ALA A 137 21.02 10.27 -11.02
CA ALA A 137 21.07 11.64 -10.52
C ALA A 137 21.67 11.77 -9.10
N ARG A 138 22.06 10.66 -8.45
CA ARG A 138 22.58 10.61 -7.08
C ARG A 138 21.66 11.26 -6.05
N VAL A 139 20.36 11.11 -6.23
CA VAL A 139 19.34 11.59 -5.28
C VAL A 139 19.19 10.57 -4.15
N PRO A 140 19.41 10.96 -2.88
CA PRO A 140 19.23 10.04 -1.77
C PRO A 140 17.74 9.79 -1.51
N ILE A 141 17.33 8.53 -1.57
CA ILE A 141 16.01 8.06 -1.13
C ILE A 141 16.17 7.03 -0.01
N THR A 142 15.12 6.87 0.80
CA THR A 142 15.07 5.87 1.87
C THR A 142 14.06 4.76 1.59
N GLY A 143 14.38 3.56 2.06
CA GLY A 143 13.52 2.38 1.88
C GLY A 143 13.53 1.82 0.45
N ASP A 144 12.59 0.93 0.18
CA ASP A 144 12.40 0.29 -1.13
C ASP A 144 11.26 1.00 -1.89
N PRO A 145 11.52 1.57 -3.08
CA PRO A 145 10.49 2.23 -3.89
C PRO A 145 9.48 1.27 -4.53
N SER A 146 9.69 -0.05 -4.45
CA SER A 146 8.77 -1.06 -5.00
C SER A 146 7.33 -0.93 -4.49
N GLY A 147 7.15 -0.33 -3.30
CA GLY A 147 5.85 -0.04 -2.70
C GLY A 147 5.05 1.11 -3.32
N GLY A 148 5.56 1.75 -4.39
CA GLY A 148 4.85 2.85 -5.06
C GLY A 148 5.14 4.23 -4.47
N SER A 149 6.19 4.38 -3.67
CA SER A 149 6.53 5.64 -2.99
C SER A 149 8.02 5.92 -3.01
N LEU A 150 8.38 7.17 -3.31
CA LEU A 150 9.74 7.68 -3.12
C LEU A 150 9.82 8.35 -1.75
N ASN A 151 10.60 7.81 -0.82
CA ASN A 151 10.71 8.38 0.53
C ASN A 151 12.00 9.18 0.69
N PHE A 152 11.88 10.31 1.35
CA PHE A 152 12.98 11.22 1.67
C PHE A 152 12.94 11.49 3.16
N ARG A 153 14.13 11.60 3.77
CA ARG A 153 14.21 12.03 5.16
C ARG A 153 14.05 13.54 5.25
N ALA A 154 13.34 14.00 6.27
CA ALA A 154 13.12 15.43 6.47
C ALA A 154 14.42 16.20 6.78
N ASP A 155 15.39 15.59 7.46
CA ASP A 155 16.70 16.19 7.80
C ASP A 155 17.55 16.52 6.55
N GLN A 156 17.35 15.78 5.45
CA GLN A 156 18.05 16.01 4.20
C GLN A 156 17.40 17.12 3.37
N LEU A 157 16.07 17.19 3.38
CA LEU A 157 15.32 18.14 2.56
C LEU A 157 15.19 19.51 3.22
N PHE A 158 15.00 19.58 4.54
CA PHE A 158 14.58 20.81 5.21
C PHE A 158 15.59 21.26 6.25
N VAL A 159 15.62 22.58 6.50
CA VAL A 159 16.31 23.13 7.66
C VAL A 159 15.60 22.65 8.93
N ALA A 160 16.37 22.17 9.92
CA ALA A 160 15.86 21.59 11.15
C ALA A 160 14.79 22.47 11.83
N GLY A 161 13.68 21.85 12.24
CA GLY A 161 12.55 22.54 12.87
C GLY A 161 11.70 23.43 11.94
N THR A 162 12.02 23.53 10.64
CA THR A 162 11.30 24.39 9.70
C THR A 162 10.78 23.62 8.48
N ALA A 163 9.92 24.27 7.70
CA ALA A 163 9.49 23.79 6.38
C ALA A 163 10.32 24.36 5.22
N ALA A 164 11.33 25.18 5.51
CA ALA A 164 12.20 25.74 4.48
C ALA A 164 13.16 24.65 3.96
N LEU A 165 13.22 24.48 2.64
CA LEU A 165 14.18 23.56 2.03
C LEU A 165 15.61 24.08 2.26
N SER A 166 16.51 23.16 2.63
CA SER A 166 17.94 23.43 2.67
C SER A 166 18.47 23.63 1.24
N PRO A 167 19.70 24.18 1.04
CA PRO A 167 20.31 24.26 -0.30
C PRO A 167 20.39 22.88 -0.98
N ASP A 168 20.72 21.84 -0.23
CA ASP A 168 20.71 20.46 -0.74
C ASP A 168 19.30 19.97 -1.04
N GLY A 169 18.31 20.28 -0.20
CA GLY A 169 16.91 19.97 -0.44
C GLY A 169 16.33 20.63 -1.69
N GLN A 170 16.76 21.86 -1.98
CA GLN A 170 16.39 22.57 -3.23
C GLN A 170 17.00 21.88 -4.45
N ARG A 171 18.26 21.45 -4.37
CA ARG A 171 18.92 20.67 -5.43
C ARG A 171 18.20 19.33 -5.65
N ILE A 172 17.93 18.59 -4.56
CA ILE A 172 17.19 17.32 -4.60
C ILE A 172 15.81 17.51 -5.23
N ALA A 173 15.06 18.53 -4.81
CA ALA A 173 13.75 18.82 -5.39
C ALA A 173 13.87 19.13 -6.90
N GLY A 174 14.90 19.87 -7.31
CA GLY A 174 15.19 20.12 -8.73
C GLY A 174 15.44 18.83 -9.51
N ASP A 175 16.34 17.97 -9.03
CA ASP A 175 16.69 16.70 -9.68
C ASP A 175 15.46 15.77 -9.77
N VAL A 176 14.70 15.65 -8.68
CA VAL A 176 13.44 14.88 -8.65
C VAL A 176 12.43 15.44 -9.65
N ALA A 177 12.26 16.76 -9.71
CA ALA A 177 11.32 17.40 -10.62
C ALA A 177 11.65 17.11 -12.09
N GLN A 178 12.94 17.16 -12.46
CA GLN A 178 13.41 16.80 -13.79
C GLN A 178 13.07 15.34 -14.15
N ILE A 179 13.31 14.41 -13.22
CA ILE A 179 13.03 12.99 -13.40
C ILE A 179 11.53 12.74 -13.56
N LEU A 180 10.71 13.36 -12.69
CA LEU A 180 9.25 13.25 -12.79
C LEU A 180 8.72 13.80 -14.11
N MET A 181 9.24 14.93 -14.59
CA MET A 181 8.82 15.47 -15.88
C MET A 181 9.20 14.60 -17.07
N ARG A 182 10.24 13.78 -16.97
CA ARG A 182 10.60 12.83 -18.02
C ARG A 182 9.64 11.64 -18.08
N ARG A 183 9.14 11.18 -16.92
CA ARG A 183 8.36 9.93 -16.81
C ARG A 183 6.84 10.14 -16.79
N LEU A 184 6.37 11.16 -16.09
CA LEU A 184 4.94 11.34 -15.82
C LEU A 184 4.09 11.79 -17.02
N PRO A 185 4.59 12.54 -18.04
CA PRO A 185 3.74 12.93 -19.18
C PRO A 185 3.10 11.76 -19.93
N CYS A 186 3.76 10.60 -20.01
CA CYS A 186 3.15 9.41 -20.63
C CYS A 186 2.01 8.81 -19.80
N LEU A 187 2.02 9.02 -18.48
CA LEU A 187 1.05 8.45 -17.55
C LEU A 187 -0.04 9.45 -17.14
N GLY A 188 0.07 10.71 -17.56
CA GLY A 188 -0.90 11.77 -17.28
C GLY A 188 -1.52 12.36 -18.53
N TYR A 189 -2.19 13.49 -18.33
CA TYR A 189 -2.77 14.37 -19.34
C TYR A 189 -2.35 15.82 -19.09
N GLY A 190 -2.62 16.71 -20.05
CA GLY A 190 -2.40 18.16 -19.89
C GLY A 190 -1.02 18.67 -20.29
N VAL A 191 -0.05 17.77 -20.48
CA VAL A 191 1.28 18.08 -21.03
C VAL A 191 1.57 17.13 -22.18
N ALA A 192 2.13 17.63 -23.27
CA ALA A 192 2.57 16.79 -24.38
C ALA A 192 3.75 15.94 -23.93
N ALA A 193 3.64 14.63 -24.12
CA ALA A 193 4.78 13.75 -23.91
C ALA A 193 5.71 13.79 -25.13
N GLU A 194 7.02 13.73 -24.89
CA GLU A 194 8.04 13.69 -25.96
C GLU A 194 8.08 12.30 -26.61
N ALA A 195 7.10 12.03 -27.49
CA ALA A 195 6.96 10.89 -28.43
C ALA A 195 7.09 9.44 -27.89
N ASP A 196 6.25 8.54 -28.42
CA ASP A 196 6.18 7.09 -28.10
C ASP A 196 5.75 6.71 -26.67
N CYS A 197 4.68 7.36 -26.18
CA CYS A 197 3.92 6.77 -25.08
C CYS A 197 2.99 5.68 -25.63
N GLU A 198 3.35 4.42 -25.41
CA GLU A 198 2.43 3.29 -25.59
C GLU A 198 1.15 3.53 -24.77
N ALA A 199 -0.01 3.15 -25.33
CA ALA A 199 -1.28 3.28 -24.64
C ALA A 199 -1.30 2.34 -23.42
N GLY A 200 -1.08 2.91 -22.23
CA GLY A 200 -1.01 2.18 -20.97
C GLY A 200 -1.88 2.80 -19.88
N PRO A 201 -1.96 2.13 -18.70
CA PRO A 201 -2.67 2.65 -17.54
C PRO A 201 -2.17 4.05 -17.18
N LYS A 202 -3.10 4.96 -16.87
CA LYS A 202 -2.80 6.34 -16.46
C LYS A 202 -2.69 6.43 -14.95
N LEU A 203 -1.97 7.43 -14.45
CA LEU A 203 -1.92 7.72 -13.02
C LEU A 203 -3.22 8.39 -12.56
N ALA A 204 -3.75 7.90 -11.44
CA ALA A 204 -4.86 8.55 -10.75
C ALA A 204 -4.38 9.74 -9.94
N VAL A 205 -3.24 9.60 -9.26
CA VAL A 205 -2.65 10.62 -8.38
C VAL A 205 -1.17 10.37 -8.11
N ALA A 206 -0.41 11.47 -7.94
CA ALA A 206 0.91 11.50 -7.30
C ALA A 206 0.84 12.41 -6.07
N ASN A 207 0.82 11.82 -4.87
CA ASN A 207 0.66 12.57 -3.61
C ASN A 207 2.02 12.83 -2.96
N VAL A 208 2.34 14.10 -2.75
CA VAL A 208 3.41 14.52 -1.83
C VAL A 208 2.85 14.44 -0.41
N VAL A 209 3.32 13.46 0.36
CA VAL A 209 2.82 13.14 1.69
C VAL A 209 3.92 13.29 2.73
N SER A 210 3.69 14.13 3.73
CA SER A 210 4.50 14.11 4.95
C SER A 210 3.90 13.12 5.94
N GLN A 211 4.72 12.23 6.49
CA GLN A 211 4.34 11.31 7.56
C GLN A 211 5.00 11.77 8.87
N THR A 212 4.19 11.88 9.93
CA THR A 212 4.70 12.17 11.27
C THR A 212 3.89 11.42 12.32
N ASN A 213 4.58 10.86 13.31
CA ASN A 213 3.94 10.54 14.58
C ASN A 213 3.73 11.86 15.32
N LEU A 214 2.58 12.02 15.97
CA LEU A 214 2.26 13.26 16.68
C LEU A 214 1.45 12.97 17.94
N ASP A 215 1.63 13.79 18.96
CA ASP A 215 0.77 13.80 20.14
C ASP A 215 -0.11 15.04 20.07
N ILE A 216 -1.34 14.91 19.54
CA ILE A 216 -2.23 16.07 19.33
C ILE A 216 -2.66 16.74 20.64
N PHE A 217 -2.48 16.06 21.77
CA PHE A 217 -2.82 16.56 23.10
C PHE A 217 -1.73 17.48 23.66
N SER A 218 -0.54 17.51 23.04
CA SER A 218 0.56 18.40 23.37
C SER A 218 0.66 19.58 22.39
N THR A 219 1.23 20.70 22.87
CA THR A 219 1.47 21.87 22.00
C THR A 219 2.53 21.53 20.95
N GLU A 220 3.54 20.76 21.33
CA GLU A 220 4.63 20.31 20.47
C GLU A 220 4.13 19.39 19.35
N GLY A 221 3.21 18.46 19.64
CA GLY A 221 2.65 17.57 18.64
C GLY A 221 1.70 18.28 17.67
N GLN A 222 0.94 19.28 18.12
CA GLN A 222 0.15 20.16 17.23
C GLN A 222 1.05 20.95 16.28
N GLN A 223 2.18 21.47 16.79
CA GLN A 223 3.18 22.14 15.96
C GLN A 223 3.83 21.18 14.95
N ALA A 224 4.17 19.96 15.36
CA ALA A 224 4.72 18.93 14.48
C ALA A 224 3.75 18.55 13.35
N ALA A 225 2.45 18.44 13.64
CA ALA A 225 1.41 18.17 12.65
C ALA A 225 1.33 19.28 11.59
N THR A 226 1.36 20.54 12.05
CA THR A 226 1.36 21.71 11.17
C THR A 226 2.62 21.77 10.31
N LEU A 227 3.78 21.53 10.93
CA LEU A 227 5.08 21.51 10.26
C LEU A 227 5.16 20.43 9.17
N ALA A 228 4.60 19.25 9.42
CA ALA A 228 4.53 18.17 8.43
C ALA A 228 3.76 18.58 7.18
N LEU A 229 2.59 19.20 7.34
CA LEU A 229 1.83 19.71 6.19
C LEU A 229 2.61 20.81 5.44
N GLN A 230 3.21 21.75 6.17
CA GLN A 230 4.01 22.82 5.57
C GLN A 230 5.20 22.27 4.76
N ARG A 231 5.86 21.21 5.24
CA ARG A 231 6.95 20.53 4.53
C ARG A 231 6.48 19.88 3.22
N ALA A 232 5.34 19.21 3.24
CA ALA A 232 4.76 18.64 2.02
C ALA A 232 4.41 19.73 1.00
N VAL A 233 3.83 20.85 1.45
CA VAL A 233 3.55 22.03 0.61
C VAL A 233 4.84 22.62 0.03
N ALA A 234 5.87 22.81 0.85
CA ALA A 234 7.15 23.38 0.42
C ALA A 234 7.86 22.52 -0.62
N LEU A 235 7.86 21.19 -0.44
CA LEU A 235 8.41 20.28 -1.44
C LEU A 235 7.61 20.33 -2.74
N HIS A 236 6.27 20.29 -2.66
CA HIS A 236 5.42 20.42 -3.85
C HIS A 236 5.70 21.72 -4.62
N GLN A 237 5.79 22.86 -3.92
CA GLN A 237 6.11 24.15 -4.52
C GLN A 237 7.49 24.15 -5.18
N ALA A 238 8.50 23.53 -4.55
CA ALA A 238 9.82 23.43 -5.16
C ALA A 238 9.84 22.56 -6.41
N LEU A 239 9.10 21.44 -6.40
CA LEU A 239 8.97 20.57 -7.57
C LEU A 239 8.33 21.32 -8.75
N THR A 240 7.22 22.03 -8.51
CA THR A 240 6.51 22.76 -9.58
C THR A 240 7.22 24.05 -10.00
N ALA A 241 8.00 24.67 -9.11
CA ALA A 241 8.85 25.81 -9.48
C ALA A 241 10.04 25.39 -10.36
N ALA A 242 10.67 24.24 -10.04
CA ALA A 242 11.76 23.69 -10.84
C ALA A 242 11.27 23.18 -12.19
N GLN A 243 10.06 22.62 -12.24
CA GLN A 243 9.42 22.11 -13.46
C GLN A 243 7.93 22.50 -13.53
N PRO A 244 7.59 23.62 -14.19
CA PRO A 244 6.22 24.11 -14.29
C PRO A 244 5.24 23.13 -14.95
N GLY A 245 5.74 22.25 -15.82
CA GLY A 245 4.94 21.21 -16.45
C GLY A 245 4.27 20.26 -15.44
N LEU A 246 4.89 20.01 -14.28
CA LEU A 246 4.32 19.14 -13.24
C LEU A 246 2.99 19.69 -12.70
N ALA A 247 2.85 21.02 -12.64
CA ALA A 247 1.61 21.67 -12.20
C ALA A 247 0.48 21.56 -13.23
N SER A 248 0.82 21.33 -14.50
CA SER A 248 -0.15 21.19 -15.60
C SER A 248 -0.59 19.74 -15.82
N LEU A 249 0.13 18.77 -15.26
CA LEU A 249 -0.24 17.36 -15.35
C LEU A 249 -1.56 17.09 -14.63
N ARG A 250 -2.41 16.28 -15.26
CA ARG A 250 -3.75 15.93 -14.79
C ARG A 250 -3.99 14.43 -14.87
N ASN A 251 -4.92 13.96 -14.05
CA ASN A 251 -5.36 12.55 -14.02
C ASN A 251 -6.39 12.20 -15.11
N ALA A 252 -6.98 13.20 -15.76
CA ALA A 252 -7.92 13.03 -16.87
C ALA A 252 -7.77 14.21 -17.87
N PRO A 253 -8.23 14.06 -19.14
CA PRO A 253 -8.19 15.12 -20.14
C PRO A 253 -8.73 16.47 -19.64
N THR A 254 -8.11 17.55 -20.11
CA THR A 254 -8.54 18.93 -19.79
C THR A 254 -9.95 19.17 -20.30
N GLY A 255 -10.88 19.53 -19.40
CA GLY A 255 -12.28 19.81 -19.73
C GLY A 255 -13.26 18.67 -19.43
N GLN A 256 -12.78 17.48 -19.05
CA GLN A 256 -13.65 16.42 -18.55
C GLN A 256 -14.03 16.68 -17.08
N ALA A 257 -15.29 16.42 -16.73
CA ALA A 257 -15.76 16.46 -15.34
C ALA A 257 -14.92 15.50 -14.48
N GLY A 258 -14.41 15.98 -13.34
CA GLY A 258 -13.53 15.20 -12.45
C GLY A 258 -12.04 15.26 -12.80
N SER A 259 -11.63 15.97 -13.85
CA SER A 259 -10.21 16.21 -14.13
C SER A 259 -9.59 17.07 -13.02
N GLN A 260 -8.53 16.55 -12.40
CA GLN A 260 -7.82 17.16 -11.28
C GLN A 260 -6.30 17.17 -11.53
N PRO A 261 -5.54 18.08 -10.90
CA PRO A 261 -4.09 18.04 -10.91
C PRO A 261 -3.56 16.67 -10.46
N LEU A 262 -2.51 16.21 -11.13
CA LEU A 262 -1.92 14.91 -10.84
C LEU A 262 -1.11 14.95 -9.55
N LEU A 263 -0.25 15.96 -9.41
CA LEU A 263 0.52 16.20 -8.21
C LEU A 263 -0.36 16.89 -7.16
N ARG A 264 -0.41 16.32 -5.96
CA ARG A 264 -1.23 16.83 -4.84
C ARG A 264 -0.46 16.75 -3.54
N VAL A 265 -0.98 17.41 -2.51
CA VAL A 265 -0.34 17.46 -1.19
C VAL A 265 -1.26 16.84 -0.14
N ALA A 266 -0.69 16.03 0.73
CA ALA A 266 -1.34 15.54 1.94
C ALA A 266 -0.37 15.50 3.11
N SER A 267 -0.91 15.43 4.32
CA SER A 267 -0.16 15.12 5.53
C SER A 267 -0.91 14.02 6.26
N VAL A 268 -0.20 13.00 6.71
CA VAL A 268 -0.79 11.90 7.48
C VAL A 268 0.00 11.73 8.77
N GLY A 269 -0.73 11.54 9.87
CA GLY A 269 -0.15 11.25 11.15
C GLY A 269 -1.15 10.55 12.05
N GLN A 270 -0.66 9.64 12.87
CA GLN A 270 -1.49 9.02 13.90
C GLN A 270 -1.20 9.70 15.23
N SER A 271 -2.27 10.18 15.86
CA SER A 271 -2.17 10.74 17.21
C SER A 271 -1.94 9.63 18.22
N GLN A 272 -0.84 9.69 18.97
CA GLN A 272 -0.56 8.79 20.08
C GLN A 272 0.03 9.59 21.24
N GLU A 273 -0.47 9.31 22.45
CA GLU A 273 0.02 9.94 23.67
C GLU A 273 1.50 9.57 23.89
N GLY A 274 2.35 10.56 24.15
CA GLY A 274 3.78 10.35 24.36
C GLY A 274 4.56 9.98 23.09
N ALA A 275 3.98 10.17 21.90
CA ALA A 275 4.70 10.07 20.63
C ALA A 275 5.90 11.04 20.59
N SER A 276 6.99 10.61 19.93
CA SER A 276 8.31 11.26 19.96
C SER A 276 8.28 12.76 19.63
N LYS A 277 9.24 13.50 20.20
CA LYS A 277 9.38 14.94 20.06
C LYS A 277 9.71 15.33 18.61
N VAL A 278 9.28 16.53 18.23
CA VAL A 278 9.42 17.16 16.92
C VAL A 278 10.77 16.84 16.25
N GLY A 279 10.74 16.07 15.16
CA GLY A 279 11.85 15.99 14.19
C GLY A 279 12.54 14.63 14.03
N ASP A 280 12.42 13.70 14.98
CA ASP A 280 12.96 12.34 14.79
C ASP A 280 12.01 11.50 13.93
N ASP A 281 12.54 10.86 12.89
CA ASP A 281 11.85 9.96 11.94
C ASP A 281 10.75 10.58 11.06
N GLN A 282 10.71 11.90 10.88
CA GLN A 282 9.82 12.49 9.88
C GLN A 282 10.28 12.19 8.46
N THR A 283 9.38 11.63 7.67
CA THR A 283 9.60 11.35 6.25
C THR A 283 8.65 12.16 5.39
N VAL A 284 9.15 12.63 4.26
CA VAL A 284 8.31 13.17 3.19
C VAL A 284 8.43 12.21 2.02
N SER A 285 7.30 11.83 1.45
CA SER A 285 7.22 10.84 0.38
C SER A 285 6.45 11.37 -0.81
N ILE A 286 6.73 10.83 -1.99
CA ILE A 286 5.89 11.02 -3.17
C ILE A 286 5.29 9.66 -3.51
N GLN A 287 3.99 9.52 -3.32
CA GLN A 287 3.24 8.27 -3.48
C GLN A 287 2.51 8.28 -4.81
N PHE A 288 2.71 7.25 -5.63
CA PHE A 288 2.14 7.11 -6.96
C PHE A 288 1.05 6.05 -6.93
N GLN A 289 -0.13 6.41 -7.44
CA GLN A 289 -1.25 5.50 -7.57
C GLN A 289 -1.76 5.49 -9.00
N MET A 290 -1.80 4.29 -9.59
CA MET A 290 -2.35 4.07 -10.91
C MET A 290 -3.89 4.14 -10.87
N GLY A 291 -4.49 4.55 -11.99
CA GLY A 291 -5.92 4.42 -12.23
C GLY A 291 -6.33 2.96 -12.39
N SER A 292 -7.56 2.66 -12.00
CA SER A 292 -8.23 1.37 -12.21
C SER A 292 -8.69 1.19 -13.64
#